data_AF-W3ASC7-F1
#
_entry.id   AF-W3ASC7-F1
#
_cell.length_a   1.000
_cell.length_b   1.000
_cell.length_c   1.000
_cell.angle_alpha   90.00
_cell.angle_beta   90.00
_cell.angle_gamma   90.00
#
_symmetry.space_group_name_H-M   'P 1'
#
loop_
_entity.id
_entity.type
_entity.pdbx_description
1 polymer ?
#
loop_
_entity_poly.entity_id
_entity_poly.type
_entity_poly.pdbx_seq_one_letter_code
_entity_poly.pdbx_strand_id
1 'polypeptide(L)'
;MEKEENKKRSIFILSLVSILILVITNKICERYLPGYTIPGSENLLIKIFMVIITIIAVILVSCGKLSFSFSCFKIGKECNFKREIIETVAIIIIYASVLFAYRLYKNAKDPVFLARPLFALYLDQHFRWFFPVSSLWQELLIKPLWQDNVKEAMGGKKWSTLIYIGLLFCIYHMHFEIYYMVSAGILCFITGILYERDRNIWSAWMLHFWLGFLPRALGFG
;
A
#
# COMPACT_ATOMS: atom_id res chain seq x y z
N MET A 1 -22.67 -8.02 -24.62
CA MET A 1 -21.64 -7.04 -24.99
C MET A 1 -21.84 -5.69 -24.32
N GLU A 2 -22.94 -4.97 -24.56
CA GLU A 2 -23.18 -3.62 -23.99
C GLU A 2 -23.15 -3.56 -22.45
N LYS A 3 -23.77 -4.53 -21.77
CA LYS A 3 -23.78 -4.63 -20.30
C LYS A 3 -22.39 -4.84 -19.70
N GLU A 4 -21.51 -5.54 -20.41
CA GLU A 4 -20.15 -5.82 -19.98
C GLU A 4 -19.24 -4.61 -20.23
N GLU A 5 -19.35 -3.97 -21.39
CA GLU A 5 -18.62 -2.74 -21.71
C GLU A 5 -18.99 -1.60 -20.75
N ASN A 6 -20.27 -1.48 -20.38
CA ASN A 6 -20.75 -0.55 -19.36
C ASN A 6 -20.16 -0.83 -17.97
N LYS A 7 -19.99 -2.12 -17.60
CA LYS A 7 -19.32 -2.50 -16.34
C LYS A 7 -17.84 -2.06 -16.36
N LYS A 8 -17.12 -2.31 -17.46
CA LYS A 8 -15.71 -1.92 -17.62
C LYS A 8 -15.52 -0.40 -17.51
N ARG A 9 -16.34 0.39 -18.23
CA ARG A 9 -16.34 1.86 -18.13
C ARG A 9 -16.66 2.36 -16.72
N SER A 10 -17.62 1.72 -16.04
CA SER A 10 -17.99 2.07 -14.67
C SER A 10 -16.81 1.95 -13.71
N ILE A 11 -15.96 0.93 -13.82
CA ILE A 11 -14.81 0.73 -12.91
C ILE A 11 -13.82 1.90 -13.00
N PHE A 12 -13.52 2.36 -14.22
CA PHE A 12 -12.62 3.51 -14.41
C PHE A 12 -13.24 4.82 -13.90
N ILE A 13 -14.52 5.06 -14.18
CA ILE A 13 -15.22 6.24 -13.68
C ILE A 13 -15.23 6.24 -12.15
N LEU A 14 -15.52 5.10 -11.52
CA LEU A 14 -15.53 4.96 -10.07
C LEU A 14 -14.15 5.15 -9.45
N SER A 15 -13.09 4.70 -10.13
CA SER A 15 -11.71 4.95 -9.72
C SER A 15 -11.39 6.45 -9.78
N LEU A 16 -11.77 7.15 -10.84
CA LEU A 16 -11.60 8.60 -10.99
C LEU A 16 -12.36 9.39 -9.92
N VAL A 17 -13.61 8.98 -9.61
CA VAL A 17 -14.39 9.58 -8.53
C VAL A 17 -13.71 9.35 -7.18
N SER A 18 -13.19 8.15 -6.94
CA SER A 18 -12.45 7.83 -5.71
C SER A 18 -11.19 8.70 -5.58
N ILE A 19 -10.42 8.85 -6.66
CA ILE A 19 -9.26 9.75 -6.72
C ILE A 19 -9.68 11.19 -6.41
N LEU A 20 -10.75 11.69 -7.05
CA LEU A 20 -11.24 13.05 -6.83
C LEU A 20 -11.61 13.29 -5.37
N ILE A 21 -12.30 12.33 -4.74
CA ILE A 21 -12.64 12.40 -3.32
C ILE A 21 -11.37 12.50 -2.48
N LEU A 22 -10.37 11.64 -2.73
CA LEU A 22 -9.10 11.68 -1.99
C LEU A 22 -8.39 13.03 -2.16
N VAL A 23 -8.29 13.56 -3.39
CA VAL A 23 -7.66 14.85 -3.69
C VAL A 23 -8.37 16.00 -2.96
N ILE A 24 -9.70 16.03 -3.00
CA ILE A 24 -10.49 17.03 -2.29
C ILE A 24 -10.28 16.90 -0.78
N THR A 25 -10.36 15.69 -0.23
CA THR A 25 -10.11 15.44 1.19
C THR A 25 -8.72 15.94 1.60
N ASN A 26 -7.68 15.65 0.80
CA ASN A 26 -6.33 16.12 1.06
C ASN A 26 -6.27 17.64 1.15
N LYS A 27 -6.90 18.35 0.21
CA LYS A 27 -6.95 19.82 0.20
C LYS A 27 -7.76 20.41 1.35
N ILE A 28 -8.83 19.74 1.77
CA ILE A 28 -9.59 20.14 2.96
C ILE A 28 -8.73 19.95 4.21
N CYS A 29 -8.05 18.80 4.36
CA CYS A 29 -7.15 18.55 5.48
C CYS A 29 -6.00 19.57 5.53
N GLU A 30 -5.39 19.86 4.38
CA GLU A 30 -4.32 20.87 4.24
C GLU A 30 -4.76 22.25 4.74
N ARG A 31 -6.02 22.62 4.47
CA ARG A 31 -6.55 23.94 4.81
C ARG A 31 -7.07 24.05 6.24
N TYR A 32 -7.68 23.01 6.77
CA TYR A 32 -8.50 23.09 7.99
C TYR A 32 -7.99 22.24 9.15
N LEU A 33 -7.08 21.29 8.93
CA LEU A 33 -6.57 20.44 9.99
C LEU A 33 -5.31 21.08 10.62
N PRO A 34 -5.40 21.66 11.83
CA PRO A 34 -4.25 22.24 12.49
C PRO A 34 -3.19 21.15 12.71
N GLY A 35 -1.97 21.41 12.25
CA GLY A 35 -0.87 20.45 12.31
C GLY A 35 -0.70 19.55 11.09
N TYR A 36 -1.43 19.79 9.99
CA TYR A 36 -1.23 19.10 8.70
C TYR A 36 0.22 19.19 8.18
N THR A 37 0.90 20.32 8.43
CA THR A 37 2.31 20.52 8.03
C THR A 37 3.30 20.03 9.10
N ILE A 38 2.82 19.51 10.23
CA ILE A 38 3.69 19.00 11.30
C ILE A 38 4.13 17.58 10.93
N PRO A 39 5.44 17.29 10.91
CA PRO A 39 5.96 15.94 10.71
C PRO A 39 5.35 14.95 11.71
N GLY A 40 4.80 13.84 11.23
CA GLY A 40 4.12 12.80 12.01
C GLY A 40 2.59 12.76 11.80
N SER A 41 1.99 13.82 11.25
CA SER A 41 0.55 13.92 10.98
C SER A 41 0.09 13.09 9.77
N GLU A 42 1.02 12.65 8.91
CA GLU A 42 0.77 11.76 7.77
C GLU A 42 0.03 10.47 8.17
N ASN A 43 0.26 9.95 9.38
CA ASN A 43 -0.40 8.74 9.86
C ASN A 43 -1.91 8.94 10.08
N LEU A 44 -2.32 10.17 10.42
CA LEU A 44 -3.74 10.52 10.53
C LEU A 44 -4.40 10.57 9.16
N LEU A 45 -3.69 11.08 8.13
CA LEU A 45 -4.22 11.11 6.77
C LEU A 45 -4.36 9.72 6.17
N ILE A 46 -3.38 8.82 6.36
CA ILE A 46 -3.53 7.41 5.98
C ILE A 46 -4.82 6.84 6.58
N LYS A 47 -5.07 7.08 7.88
CA LYS A 47 -6.28 6.60 8.56
C LYS A 47 -7.55 7.17 7.93
N ILE A 48 -7.60 8.48 7.68
CA ILE A 48 -8.75 9.15 7.05
C ILE A 48 -9.00 8.57 5.66
N PHE A 49 -7.97 8.51 4.80
CA PHE A 49 -8.12 7.97 3.45
C PHE A 49 -8.50 6.50 3.47
N MET A 50 -7.94 5.71 4.39
CA MET A 50 -8.29 4.31 4.56
C MET A 50 -9.78 4.15 4.89
N VAL A 51 -10.32 4.96 5.81
CA VAL A 51 -11.76 4.95 6.14
C VAL A 51 -12.59 5.33 4.93
N ILE A 52 -12.23 6.40 4.22
CA ILE A 52 -12.95 6.86 3.02
C ILE A 52 -12.98 5.78 1.94
N ILE A 53 -11.82 5.21 1.58
CA ILE A 53 -11.75 4.15 0.56
C ILE A 53 -12.51 2.91 1.01
N THR A 54 -12.46 2.58 2.30
CA THR A 54 -13.23 1.45 2.83
C THR A 54 -14.74 1.66 2.66
N ILE A 55 -15.24 2.85 2.99
CA ILE A 55 -16.66 3.19 2.80
C ILE A 55 -17.04 3.12 1.32
N ILE A 56 -16.23 3.72 0.44
CA ILE A 56 -16.44 3.66 -1.01
C ILE A 56 -16.45 2.20 -1.49
N ALA A 57 -15.47 1.40 -1.09
CA ALA A 57 -15.37 -0.01 -1.45
C ALA A 57 -16.60 -0.80 -1.02
N VAL A 58 -17.04 -0.64 0.22
CA VAL A 58 -18.24 -1.30 0.76
C VAL A 58 -19.49 -0.91 -0.04
N ILE A 59 -19.69 0.38 -0.32
CA ILE A 59 -20.81 0.85 -1.14
C ILE A 59 -20.76 0.21 -2.54
N LEU A 60 -19.60 0.25 -3.21
CA LEU A 60 -19.47 -0.24 -4.58
C LEU A 60 -19.63 -1.76 -4.69
N VAL A 61 -19.16 -2.51 -3.70
CA VAL A 61 -19.40 -3.97 -3.60
C VAL A 61 -20.88 -4.24 -3.34
N SER A 62 -21.51 -3.49 -2.43
CA SER A 62 -22.93 -3.66 -2.09
C SER A 62 -23.86 -3.32 -3.26
N CYS A 63 -23.48 -2.36 -4.10
CA CYS A 63 -24.17 -2.02 -5.34
C CYS A 63 -23.84 -2.95 -6.52
N GLY A 64 -23.03 -4.00 -6.33
CA GLY A 64 -22.62 -4.93 -7.37
C GLY A 64 -21.74 -4.32 -8.47
N LYS A 65 -21.11 -3.17 -8.21
CA LYS A 65 -20.21 -2.47 -9.14
C LYS A 65 -18.79 -3.01 -9.07
N LEU A 66 -18.37 -3.46 -7.89
CA LEU A 66 -17.11 -4.17 -7.67
C LEU A 66 -17.40 -5.57 -7.12
N SER A 67 -16.50 -6.49 -7.42
CA SER A 67 -16.48 -7.83 -6.84
C SER A 67 -15.36 -7.94 -5.79
N PHE A 68 -15.59 -8.71 -4.73
CA PHE A 68 -14.56 -8.98 -3.73
C PHE A 68 -14.68 -10.42 -3.27
N SER A 69 -13.55 -11.09 -3.07
CA SER A 69 -13.51 -12.47 -2.58
C SER A 69 -12.45 -12.65 -1.50
N PHE A 70 -12.85 -13.32 -0.42
CA PHE A 70 -11.96 -13.74 0.67
C PHE A 70 -11.07 -14.95 0.29
N SER A 71 -11.14 -15.44 -0.96
CA SER A 71 -10.25 -16.50 -1.43
C SER A 71 -8.77 -16.12 -1.38
N CYS A 72 -8.44 -14.82 -1.40
CA CYS A 72 -7.07 -14.31 -1.26
C CYS A 72 -6.35 -14.70 0.04
N PHE A 73 -7.08 -15.12 1.08
CA PHE A 73 -6.48 -15.64 2.31
C PHE A 73 -6.08 -17.11 2.21
N LYS A 74 -6.63 -17.84 1.23
CA LYS A 74 -6.34 -19.26 1.04
C LYS A 74 -5.10 -19.42 0.17
N ILE A 75 -4.25 -20.37 0.54
CA ILE A 75 -3.13 -20.81 -0.29
C ILE A 75 -3.71 -21.77 -1.34
N GLY A 76 -3.65 -21.37 -2.61
CA GLY A 76 -4.13 -22.19 -3.73
C GLY A 76 -3.27 -23.44 -3.92
N LYS A 77 -3.82 -24.52 -4.49
CA LYS A 77 -3.06 -25.75 -4.76
C LYS A 77 -1.89 -25.53 -5.72
N GLU A 78 -2.04 -24.61 -6.66
CA GLU A 78 -1.01 -24.24 -7.64
C GLU A 78 0.04 -23.26 -7.09
N CYS A 79 -0.17 -22.74 -5.87
CA CYS A 79 0.77 -21.82 -5.24
C CYS A 79 1.92 -22.59 -4.60
N ASN A 80 3.15 -22.32 -5.06
CA ASN A 80 4.34 -22.77 -4.36
C ASN A 80 4.66 -21.82 -3.20
N PHE A 81 3.90 -21.96 -2.11
CA PHE A 81 3.99 -21.08 -0.95
C PHE A 81 5.39 -21.05 -0.32
N LYS A 82 6.10 -22.19 -0.31
CA LYS A 82 7.47 -22.26 0.20
C LYS A 82 8.40 -21.35 -0.58
N ARG A 83 8.38 -21.42 -1.93
CA ARG A 83 9.16 -20.54 -2.80
C ARG A 83 8.79 -19.08 -2.53
N GLU A 84 7.50 -18.78 -2.49
CA GLU A 84 6.98 -17.42 -2.33
C GLU A 84 7.47 -16.76 -1.04
N ILE A 85 7.39 -17.49 0.09
CA ILE A 85 7.89 -17.01 1.38
C ILE A 85 9.41 -16.84 1.34
N ILE A 86 10.15 -17.76 0.74
CA ILE A 86 11.63 -17.64 0.62
C ILE A 86 12.01 -16.40 -0.18
N GLU A 87 11.40 -16.17 -1.34
CA GLU A 87 11.65 -14.98 -2.15
C GLU A 87 11.33 -13.69 -1.39
N THR A 88 10.20 -13.67 -0.69
CA THR A 88 9.76 -12.51 0.10
C THR A 88 10.71 -12.22 1.25
N VAL A 89 11.09 -13.24 2.01
CA VAL A 89 12.06 -13.13 3.11
C VAL A 89 13.42 -12.70 2.58
N ALA A 90 13.87 -13.22 1.44
CA ALA A 90 15.12 -12.81 0.82
C ALA A 90 15.11 -11.32 0.47
N ILE A 91 14.04 -10.81 -0.14
CA ILE A 91 13.89 -9.38 -0.45
C ILE A 91 13.92 -8.55 0.84
N ILE A 92 13.20 -8.97 1.88
CA ILE A 92 13.17 -8.27 3.18
C ILE A 92 14.56 -8.23 3.80
N ILE A 93 15.30 -9.33 3.81
CA ILE A 93 16.66 -9.41 4.36
C ILE A 93 17.61 -8.50 3.59
N ILE A 94 17.57 -8.53 2.25
CA ILE A 94 18.40 -7.66 1.41
C ILE A 94 18.08 -6.19 1.72
N TYR A 95 16.80 -5.82 1.74
CA TYR A 95 16.36 -4.47 2.04
C TYR A 95 16.77 -4.00 3.44
N ALA A 96 16.55 -4.85 4.46
CA ALA A 96 16.97 -4.58 5.83
C ALA A 96 18.48 -4.38 5.93
N SER A 97 19.27 -5.20 5.23
CA SER A 97 20.73 -5.12 5.22
C SER A 97 21.21 -3.80 4.60
N VAL A 98 20.60 -3.38 3.49
CA VAL A 98 20.90 -2.09 2.83
C VAL A 98 20.56 -0.92 3.76
N LEU A 99 19.37 -0.92 4.37
CA LEU A 99 18.98 0.12 5.31
C LEU A 99 19.88 0.18 6.53
N PHE A 100 20.27 -0.98 7.06
CA PHE A 100 21.18 -1.07 8.20
C PHE A 100 22.57 -0.55 7.86
N ALA A 101 23.13 -0.92 6.71
CA ALA A 101 24.40 -0.39 6.24
C ALA A 101 24.35 1.13 6.05
N TYR A 102 23.25 1.64 5.47
CA TYR A 102 23.03 3.08 5.34
C TYR A 102 22.89 3.79 6.69
N ARG A 103 22.27 3.13 7.69
CA ARG A 103 22.14 3.64 9.05
C ARG A 103 23.52 3.78 9.71
N LEU A 104 24.38 2.77 9.57
CA LEU A 104 25.76 2.81 10.07
C LEU A 104 26.56 3.93 9.40
N TYR A 105 26.43 4.08 8.08
CA TYR A 105 27.05 5.19 7.35
C TYR A 105 26.60 6.56 7.89
N LYS A 106 25.30 6.75 8.14
CA LYS A 106 24.76 7.99 8.72
C LYS A 106 25.24 8.23 10.14
N ASN A 107 25.28 7.21 11.00
CA ASN A 107 25.81 7.33 12.36
C ASN A 107 27.28 7.81 12.37
N ALA A 108 28.07 7.43 11.37
CA ALA A 108 29.47 7.85 11.24
C ALA A 108 29.64 9.30 10.73
N LYS A 109 28.59 9.91 10.17
CA LYS A 109 28.66 11.22 9.49
C LYS A 109 27.80 12.30 10.13
N ASP A 110 26.76 11.92 10.87
CA ASP A 110 25.78 12.84 11.43
C ASP A 110 25.57 12.56 12.93
N PRO A 111 25.94 13.51 13.82
CA PRO A 111 25.79 13.33 15.27
C PRO A 111 24.33 13.16 15.70
N VAL A 112 23.36 13.67 14.93
CA VAL A 112 21.92 13.43 15.18
C VAL A 112 21.59 11.96 15.01
N PHE A 113 22.12 11.32 13.96
CA PHE A 113 21.90 9.90 13.72
C PHE A 113 22.62 9.04 14.78
N LEU A 114 23.84 9.42 15.17
CA LEU A 114 24.60 8.75 16.22
C LEU A 114 23.87 8.76 17.58
N ALA A 115 23.23 9.88 17.93
CA ALA A 115 22.50 10.02 19.19
C ALA A 115 21.15 9.27 19.21
N ARG A 116 20.57 8.95 18.04
CA ARG A 116 19.33 8.16 17.94
C ARG A 116 19.62 6.68 18.19
N PRO A 117 18.76 5.96 18.93
CA PRO A 117 18.96 4.53 19.13
C PRO A 117 18.89 3.76 17.80
N LEU A 118 19.69 2.70 17.69
CA LEU A 118 19.88 1.95 16.45
C LEU A 118 18.59 1.28 15.96
N PHE A 119 17.79 0.81 16.92
CA PHE A 119 16.46 0.28 16.68
C PHE A 119 15.48 1.06 17.57
N ALA A 120 14.47 1.64 16.93
CA ALA A 120 13.47 2.44 17.56
C ALA A 120 12.43 1.58 18.29
N LEU A 121 12.82 0.98 19.42
CA LEU A 121 11.87 0.55 20.46
C LEU A 121 11.12 1.73 21.10
N TYR A 122 11.22 2.94 20.52
CA TYR A 122 10.42 4.11 20.82
C TYR A 122 9.31 4.37 19.78
N LEU A 123 9.21 3.59 18.68
CA LEU A 123 8.06 3.68 17.77
C LEU A 123 6.79 3.62 18.61
N ASP A 124 5.90 4.60 18.46
CA ASP A 124 4.68 4.67 19.24
C ASP A 124 3.99 3.30 19.29
N GLN A 125 3.58 2.87 20.49
CA GLN A 125 2.99 1.55 20.68
C GLN A 125 1.79 1.37 19.75
N HIS A 126 1.05 2.45 19.50
CA HIS A 126 -0.06 2.45 18.56
C HIS A 126 0.40 2.14 17.13
N PHE A 127 1.55 2.68 16.68
CA PHE A 127 2.09 2.40 15.35
C PHE A 127 2.45 0.92 15.17
N ARG A 128 3.08 0.29 16.18
CA ARG A 128 3.50 -1.12 16.10
C ARG A 128 2.36 -2.10 15.89
N TRP A 129 1.23 -1.85 16.56
CA TRP A 129 0.05 -2.70 16.44
C TRP A 129 -0.85 -2.32 15.28
N PHE A 130 -0.96 -1.02 14.98
CA PHE A 130 -1.81 -0.53 13.90
C PHE A 130 -1.22 -0.83 12.53
N PHE A 131 0.10 -0.66 12.34
CA PHE A 131 0.71 -0.72 11.01
C PHE A 131 0.61 -2.10 10.31
N PRO A 132 0.81 -3.24 10.99
CA PRO A 132 0.56 -4.56 10.39
C PRO A 132 -0.89 -4.70 9.91
N VAL A 133 -1.85 -4.23 10.70
CA VAL A 133 -3.28 -4.30 10.37
C VAL A 133 -3.62 -3.37 9.21
N SER A 134 -3.11 -2.13 9.23
CA SER A 134 -3.38 -1.15 8.18
C SER A 134 -2.73 -1.54 6.85
N SER A 135 -1.52 -2.09 6.87
CA SER A 135 -0.85 -2.57 5.65
C SER A 135 -1.59 -3.77 5.05
N LEU A 136 -2.07 -4.72 5.88
CA LEU A 136 -2.91 -5.82 5.42
C LEU A 136 -4.19 -5.28 4.77
N TRP A 137 -4.86 -4.33 5.43
CA TRP A 137 -6.09 -3.74 4.91
C TRP A 137 -5.88 -3.00 3.59
N GLN A 138 -4.79 -2.24 3.47
CA GLN A 138 -4.40 -1.59 2.21
C GLN A 138 -4.14 -2.61 1.10
N GLU A 139 -3.47 -3.72 1.40
CA GLU A 139 -3.28 -4.81 0.42
C GLU A 139 -4.62 -5.44 0.00
N LEU A 140 -5.56 -5.66 0.92
CA LEU A 140 -6.90 -6.16 0.58
C LEU A 140 -7.68 -5.19 -0.32
N LEU A 141 -7.60 -3.88 -0.04
CA LEU A 141 -8.25 -2.88 -0.86
C LEU A 141 -7.61 -2.78 -2.25
N ILE A 142 -6.29 -2.86 -2.37
CA ILE A 142 -5.64 -2.66 -3.68
C ILE A 142 -5.56 -3.95 -4.51
N LYS A 143 -5.46 -5.13 -3.89
CA LYS A 143 -5.24 -6.41 -4.59
C LYS A 143 -6.56 -7.12 -4.97
N PRO A 144 -7.22 -7.90 -4.07
CA PRO A 144 -8.45 -8.61 -4.44
C PRO A 144 -9.63 -7.69 -4.76
N LEU A 145 -9.62 -6.43 -4.32
CA LEU A 145 -10.63 -5.45 -4.72
C LEU A 145 -10.21 -4.70 -6.00
N TRP A 146 -9.26 -3.76 -5.94
CA TRP A 146 -8.97 -2.93 -7.13
C TRP A 146 -8.26 -3.67 -8.27
N GLN A 147 -7.16 -4.38 -8.01
CA GLN A 147 -6.38 -5.06 -9.07
C GLN A 147 -7.23 -6.07 -9.85
N ASP A 148 -8.02 -6.89 -9.17
CA ASP A 148 -8.87 -7.89 -9.82
C ASP A 148 -9.95 -7.25 -10.70
N ASN A 149 -10.68 -6.25 -10.18
CA ASN A 149 -11.73 -5.58 -10.95
C ASN A 149 -11.14 -4.73 -12.10
N VAL A 150 -10.01 -4.04 -11.90
CA VAL A 150 -9.33 -3.29 -12.97
C VAL A 150 -8.80 -4.24 -14.03
N LYS A 151 -8.27 -5.40 -13.65
CA LYS A 151 -7.80 -6.41 -14.61
C LYS A 151 -8.95 -6.94 -15.46
N GLU A 152 -10.10 -7.24 -14.86
CA GLU A 152 -11.32 -7.58 -15.58
C GLU A 152 -11.72 -6.45 -16.54
N ALA A 153 -11.70 -5.20 -16.06
CA ALA A 153 -12.02 -4.01 -16.85
C ALA A 153 -11.08 -3.80 -18.05
N MET A 154 -9.81 -4.15 -17.89
CA MET A 154 -8.78 -4.06 -18.93
C MET A 154 -8.72 -5.30 -19.85
N GLY A 155 -9.63 -6.26 -19.69
CA GLY A 155 -9.64 -7.48 -20.50
C GLY A 155 -8.46 -8.41 -20.21
N GLY A 156 -8.02 -8.48 -18.95
CA GLY A 156 -6.95 -9.39 -18.51
C GLY A 156 -5.52 -8.85 -18.71
N LYS A 157 -5.34 -7.61 -19.16
CA LYS A 157 -4.02 -7.00 -19.45
C LYS A 157 -3.20 -6.73 -18.18
N LYS A 158 -2.48 -7.75 -17.71
CA LYS A 158 -1.65 -7.74 -16.49
C LYS A 158 -0.83 -6.45 -16.31
N TRP A 159 0.05 -6.11 -17.27
CA TRP A 159 0.98 -5.00 -17.07
C TRP A 159 0.29 -3.63 -16.98
N SER A 160 -0.73 -3.40 -17.80
CA SER A 160 -1.54 -2.18 -17.72
C SER A 160 -2.26 -2.07 -16.38
N THR A 161 -2.77 -3.19 -15.86
CA THR A 161 -3.38 -3.23 -14.52
C THR A 161 -2.37 -2.90 -13.44
N LEU A 162 -1.18 -3.51 -13.46
CA LEU A 162 -0.14 -3.29 -12.46
C LEU A 162 0.34 -1.83 -12.43
N ILE A 163 0.51 -1.21 -13.61
CA ILE A 163 0.83 0.22 -13.72
C ILE A 163 -0.30 1.06 -13.12
N TYR A 164 -1.55 0.74 -13.47
CA TYR A 164 -2.71 1.49 -13.00
C TYR A 164 -2.87 1.46 -11.46
N ILE A 165 -2.79 0.27 -10.85
CA ILE A 165 -2.89 0.16 -9.39
C ILE A 165 -1.67 0.77 -8.68
N GLY A 166 -0.49 0.75 -9.30
CA GLY A 166 0.69 1.44 -8.78
C GLY A 166 0.47 2.95 -8.71
N LEU A 167 -0.08 3.54 -9.77
CA LEU A 167 -0.45 4.96 -9.82
C LEU A 167 -1.56 5.31 -8.82
N LEU A 168 -2.59 4.47 -8.68
CA LEU A 168 -3.61 4.65 -7.64
C LEU A 168 -2.99 4.66 -6.24
N PHE A 169 -2.02 3.79 -6.01
CA PHE A 169 -1.34 3.69 -4.73
C PHE A 169 -0.42 4.89 -4.45
N CYS A 170 0.20 5.48 -5.48
CA CYS A 170 0.85 6.79 -5.39
C CYS A 170 -0.14 7.85 -4.92
N ILE A 171 -1.29 7.98 -5.58
CA ILE A 171 -2.31 8.99 -5.24
C ILE A 171 -2.80 8.80 -3.80
N TYR A 172 -2.99 7.56 -3.36
CA TYR A 172 -3.34 7.27 -1.97
C TYR A 172 -2.28 7.79 -0.96
N HIS A 173 -1.01 7.84 -1.37
CA HIS A 173 0.11 8.35 -0.58
C HIS A 173 0.51 9.80 -0.91
N MET A 174 -0.34 10.58 -1.60
CA MET A 174 0.00 11.93 -2.08
C MET A 174 0.27 12.97 -0.97
N HIS A 175 -0.02 12.64 0.29
CA HIS A 175 0.30 13.46 1.45
C HIS A 175 1.75 13.31 1.92
N PHE A 176 2.49 12.34 1.39
CA PHE A 176 3.93 12.19 1.60
C PHE A 176 4.75 12.97 0.58
N GLU A 177 6.03 13.14 0.87
CA GLU A 177 7.00 13.64 -0.11
C GLU A 177 7.08 12.73 -1.35
N ILE A 178 7.44 13.31 -2.49
CA ILE A 178 7.37 12.64 -3.80
C ILE A 178 8.11 11.30 -3.85
N TYR A 179 9.26 11.18 -3.19
CA TYR A 179 10.02 9.93 -3.21
C TYR A 179 9.33 8.82 -2.40
N TYR A 180 8.65 9.14 -1.31
CA TYR A 180 7.82 8.19 -0.56
C TYR A 180 6.62 7.77 -1.39
N MET A 181 5.96 8.73 -2.05
CA MET A 181 4.83 8.47 -2.94
C MET A 181 5.22 7.52 -4.09
N VAL A 182 6.33 7.79 -4.78
CA VAL A 182 6.84 6.93 -5.87
C VAL A 182 7.25 5.56 -5.34
N SER A 183 7.92 5.50 -4.19
CA SER A 183 8.30 4.24 -3.55
C SER A 183 7.09 3.38 -3.19
N ALA A 184 6.01 4.00 -2.70
CA ALA A 184 4.75 3.31 -2.43
C ALA A 184 4.15 2.72 -3.72
N GLY A 185 4.14 3.47 -4.82
CA GLY A 185 3.69 2.97 -6.12
C GLY A 185 4.50 1.79 -6.64
N ILE A 186 5.83 1.87 -6.55
CA ILE A 186 6.76 0.78 -6.93
C ILE A 186 6.50 -0.45 -6.04
N LEU A 187 6.35 -0.26 -4.74
CA LEU A 187 6.02 -1.33 -3.81
C LEU A 187 4.70 -2.00 -4.19
N CYS A 188 3.65 -1.22 -4.47
CA CYS A 188 2.36 -1.75 -4.90
C CYS A 188 2.46 -2.54 -6.21
N PHE A 189 3.27 -2.06 -7.17
CA PHE A 189 3.54 -2.77 -8.42
C PHE A 189 4.21 -4.14 -8.15
N ILE A 190 5.25 -4.17 -7.30
CA ILE A 190 5.96 -5.40 -6.94
C ILE A 190 5.03 -6.37 -6.19
N THR A 191 4.30 -5.90 -5.17
CA THR A 191 3.34 -6.74 -4.46
C THR A 191 2.20 -7.19 -5.36
N GLY A 192 1.87 -6.41 -6.40
CA GLY A 192 0.91 -6.77 -7.44
C GLY A 192 1.38 -7.91 -8.32
N ILE A 193 2.68 -7.98 -8.64
CA ILE A 193 3.28 -9.13 -9.36
C ILE A 193 3.17 -10.40 -8.52
N LEU A 194 3.49 -10.32 -7.22
CA LEU A 194 3.39 -11.47 -6.29
C LEU A 194 1.95 -11.95 -6.20
N TYR A 195 1.01 -11.03 -5.96
CA TYR A 195 -0.41 -11.36 -5.89
C TYR A 195 -0.95 -11.96 -7.19
N GLU A 196 -0.53 -11.43 -8.34
CA GLU A 196 -0.92 -11.95 -9.66
C GLU A 196 -0.43 -13.38 -9.89
N ARG A 197 0.77 -13.71 -9.41
CA ARG A 197 1.40 -15.02 -9.59
C ARG A 197 0.79 -16.07 -8.68
N ASP A 198 0.66 -15.75 -7.39
CA ASP A 198 0.37 -16.75 -6.36
C ASP A 198 -1.07 -16.66 -5.82
N ARG A 199 -1.82 -15.62 -6.21
CA ARG A 199 -3.25 -15.38 -5.92
C ARG A 199 -3.61 -15.43 -4.43
N ASN A 200 -2.64 -15.16 -3.56
CA ASN A 200 -2.81 -15.02 -2.12
C ASN A 200 -2.17 -13.72 -1.60
N ILE A 201 -2.63 -13.24 -0.46
CA ILE A 201 -2.28 -11.91 0.06
C ILE A 201 -1.02 -11.90 0.94
N TRP A 202 -0.55 -13.06 1.41
CA TRP A 202 0.37 -13.14 2.55
C TRP A 202 1.72 -12.54 2.25
N SER A 203 2.33 -12.86 1.11
CA SER A 203 3.63 -12.32 0.75
C SER A 203 3.58 -10.86 0.33
N ALA A 204 2.50 -10.46 -0.34
CA ALA A 204 2.23 -9.06 -0.66
C ALA A 204 2.15 -8.22 0.63
N TRP A 205 1.40 -8.69 1.63
CA TRP A 205 1.29 -8.06 2.93
C TRP A 205 2.60 -8.06 3.71
N MET A 206 3.28 -9.20 3.81
CA MET A 206 4.56 -9.29 4.51
C MET A 206 5.58 -8.32 3.92
N LEU A 207 5.68 -8.27 2.59
CA LEU A 207 6.59 -7.36 1.91
C LEU A 207 6.23 -5.90 2.18
N HIS A 208 4.95 -5.53 2.03
CA HIS A 208 4.49 -4.18 2.31
C HIS A 208 4.75 -3.77 3.76
N PHE A 209 4.36 -4.61 4.73
CA PHE A 209 4.59 -4.37 6.14
C PHE A 209 6.07 -4.11 6.43
N TRP A 210 6.97 -5.02 6.05
CA TRP A 210 8.38 -4.88 6.40
C TRP A 210 9.06 -3.71 5.69
N LEU A 211 8.76 -3.46 4.41
CA LEU A 211 9.34 -2.34 3.68
C LEU A 211 8.84 -0.98 4.20
N GLY A 212 7.60 -0.90 4.69
CA GLY A 212 7.09 0.32 5.34
C GLY A 212 7.54 0.49 6.79
N PHE A 213 7.76 -0.63 7.50
CA PHE A 213 8.09 -0.62 8.93
C PHE A 213 9.59 -0.37 9.19
N LEU A 214 10.48 -1.04 8.45
CA LEU A 214 11.92 -1.02 8.69
C LEU A 214 12.56 0.38 8.63
N PRO A 215 12.23 1.26 7.67
CA PRO A 215 12.80 2.61 7.64
C PRO A 215 12.54 3.38 8.95
N ARG A 216 11.30 3.29 9.45
CA ARG A 216 10.89 3.94 10.70
C ARG A 216 11.56 3.27 11.91
N ALA A 217 11.62 1.94 11.91
CA ALA A 217 12.29 1.18 12.97
C ALA A 217 13.80 1.48 13.06
N LEU A 218 14.44 1.87 11.96
CA LEU A 218 15.85 2.26 11.90
C LEU A 218 16.06 3.78 12.03
N GLY A 219 15.01 4.55 12.33
CA GLY A 219 15.10 5.98 12.61
C GLY A 219 15.25 6.88 11.37
N PHE A 220 14.80 6.42 10.20
CA PHE A 220 14.74 7.18 8.94
C PHE A 220 13.38 7.85 8.69
N GLY A 221 12.41 7.64 9.57
CA GLY A 221 11.13 8.34 9.56
C GLY A 221 11.15 9.63 10.38
#